data_AF-A0A942TEX4-F1
#
_entry.id   AF-A0A942TEX4-F1
#
_cell.length_a   1.000
_cell.length_b   1.000
_cell.length_c   1.000
_cell.angle_alpha   90.00
_cell.angle_beta   90.00
_cell.angle_gamma   90.00
#
_symmetry.space_group_name_H-M   'P 1'
#
loop_
_entity.id
_entity.type
_entity.pdbx_description
1 polymer ?
#
loop_
_entity_poly.entity_id
_entity_poly.type
_entity_poly.pdbx_seq_one_letter_code
_entity_poly.pdbx_strand_id
1 'polypeptide(L)'
;MVSIGMLHYRKNPEEVKKAYAFAAVSKMEEVDFSYFSYGCVDFEQRKINGWVHDSGKWVQKEIEFPEVIINISSPRTKRQSAIKNKLKDIAIFTSYPVGNKLYVYNKILNGEKFAEYLIPSTQINRGQDVLPFFQEYQKLVIKPLSGNHGNGVMFIEKISDDSYQLTDGTVKKIYKEKLLTVFINRLIRERKYLLQPFIECKTRAGLTYDFRLHVQKIGNGEWEINLIYPRISGNSKMISNINRGGYRGELVPFLIEEFGNEHLEIKELLEQFALAFSTHFDTLYDHRFDELGIDVGIDKDRKLWIFEVNWRPGSKHREFEVAKRLIPYCIYLANRRSDPSNKGKSPPKLFPFLKYLLSFKSLIYNYTKKY
;
A
#
# COMPACT_ATOMS: atom_id res chain seq x y z
N MET A 1 15.41 -26.63 10.92
CA MET A 1 15.68 -25.57 9.92
C MET A 1 14.37 -24.88 9.65
N VAL A 2 14.34 -23.54 9.53
CA VAL A 2 13.09 -22.82 9.30
C VAL A 2 12.54 -23.18 7.92
N SER A 3 11.25 -23.52 7.84
CA SER A 3 10.59 -23.84 6.56
C SER A 3 9.64 -22.74 6.11
N ILE A 4 9.87 -22.22 4.90
CA ILE A 4 9.13 -21.13 4.27
C ILE A 4 8.45 -21.63 3.00
N GLY A 5 7.17 -21.28 2.83
CA GLY A 5 6.39 -21.63 1.66
C GLY A 5 5.80 -20.42 0.95
N MET A 6 6.00 -20.31 -0.36
CA MET A 6 5.33 -19.31 -1.20
C MET A 6 4.03 -19.89 -1.78
N LEU A 7 2.90 -19.33 -1.34
CA LEU A 7 1.56 -19.74 -1.79
C LEU A 7 1.08 -18.86 -2.94
N HIS A 8 0.76 -19.49 -4.07
CA HIS A 8 0.32 -18.79 -5.27
C HIS A 8 -0.85 -19.49 -6.00
N TYR A 9 -1.68 -18.74 -6.76
CA TYR A 9 -2.77 -19.37 -7.53
C TYR A 9 -2.29 -20.09 -8.80
N ARG A 10 -1.13 -19.69 -9.36
CA ARG A 10 -0.50 -20.38 -10.51
C ARG A 10 0.14 -21.68 -10.04
N LYS A 11 0.02 -22.74 -10.84
CA LYS A 11 0.61 -24.04 -10.51
C LYS A 11 2.11 -24.10 -10.79
N ASN A 12 2.57 -23.52 -11.90
CA ASN A 12 3.97 -23.55 -12.30
C ASN A 12 4.74 -22.33 -11.75
N PRO A 13 5.79 -22.51 -10.92
CA PRO A 13 6.64 -21.43 -10.44
C PRO A 13 7.44 -20.71 -11.54
N GLU A 14 7.68 -21.33 -12.70
CA GLU A 14 8.41 -20.70 -13.80
C GLU A 14 7.72 -19.44 -14.34
N GLU A 15 6.38 -19.39 -14.23
CA GLU A 15 5.57 -18.22 -14.58
C GLU A 15 5.59 -17.11 -13.51
N VAL A 16 6.31 -17.31 -12.41
CA VAL A 16 6.33 -16.41 -11.25
C VAL A 16 7.78 -15.99 -10.99
N LYS A 17 8.23 -14.94 -11.70
CA LYS A 17 9.60 -14.39 -11.56
C LYS A 17 10.03 -14.17 -10.11
N LYS A 18 9.09 -13.75 -9.25
CA LYS A 18 9.33 -13.53 -7.82
C LYS A 18 9.73 -14.82 -7.08
N ALA A 19 9.25 -15.99 -7.50
CA ALA A 19 9.60 -17.26 -6.86
C ALA A 19 11.11 -17.56 -6.92
N TYR A 20 11.77 -17.24 -8.05
CA TYR A 20 13.22 -17.42 -8.19
C TYR A 20 14.02 -16.54 -7.24
N ALA A 21 13.65 -15.25 -7.12
CA ALA A 21 14.31 -14.34 -6.20
C ALA A 21 14.21 -14.82 -4.75
N PHE A 22 13.04 -15.34 -4.36
CA PHE A 22 12.79 -15.84 -3.01
C PHE A 22 13.56 -17.14 -2.76
N ALA A 23 13.58 -18.08 -3.71
CA ALA A 23 14.38 -19.28 -3.60
C ALA A 23 15.88 -18.99 -3.49
N ALA A 24 16.40 -18.02 -4.26
CA ALA A 24 17.79 -17.61 -4.20
C ALA A 24 18.16 -17.02 -2.82
N VAL A 25 17.36 -16.09 -2.30
CA VAL A 25 17.61 -15.50 -0.98
C VAL A 25 17.44 -16.54 0.12
N SER A 26 16.44 -17.42 0.06
CA SER A 26 16.30 -18.51 1.04
C SER A 26 17.51 -19.43 1.08
N LYS A 27 18.14 -19.71 -0.06
CA LYS A 27 19.41 -20.45 -0.10
C LYS A 27 20.56 -19.67 0.54
N MET A 28 20.63 -18.35 0.36
CA MET A 28 21.64 -17.49 0.99
C MET A 28 21.49 -17.43 2.52
N GLU A 29 20.24 -17.48 3.00
CA GLU A 29 19.89 -17.47 4.42
C GLU A 29 19.85 -18.88 5.04
N GLU A 30 20.23 -19.92 4.27
CA GLU A 30 20.29 -21.32 4.70
C GLU A 30 18.97 -21.85 5.29
N VAL A 31 17.85 -21.52 4.65
CA VAL A 31 16.50 -21.97 5.05
C VAL A 31 15.76 -22.70 3.94
N ASP A 32 14.85 -23.59 4.34
CA ASP A 32 14.05 -24.36 3.41
C ASP A 32 13.01 -23.45 2.73
N PHE A 33 12.96 -23.49 1.40
CA PHE A 33 11.99 -22.76 0.61
C PHE A 33 11.26 -23.67 -0.36
N SER A 34 9.95 -23.52 -0.39
CA SER A 34 9.08 -24.21 -1.32
C SER A 34 8.08 -23.26 -1.97
N TYR A 35 7.67 -23.59 -3.19
CA TYR A 35 6.55 -22.94 -3.86
C TYR A 35 5.41 -23.94 -4.01
N PHE A 36 4.18 -23.51 -3.75
CA PHE A 36 3.01 -24.37 -3.96
C PHE A 36 1.76 -23.59 -4.29
N SER A 37 0.80 -24.30 -4.89
CA SER A 37 -0.52 -23.76 -5.20
C SER A 37 -1.60 -24.37 -4.34
N TYR A 38 -2.72 -23.68 -4.20
CA TYR A 38 -3.85 -24.13 -3.38
C TYR A 38 -4.30 -25.57 -3.69
N GLY A 39 -4.28 -25.98 -4.96
CA GLY A 39 -4.77 -27.30 -5.37
C GLY A 39 -3.85 -28.47 -5.01
N CYS A 40 -2.65 -28.19 -4.52
CA CYS A 40 -1.63 -29.19 -4.20
C CYS A 40 -1.52 -29.49 -2.70
N VAL A 41 -2.44 -28.95 -1.90
CA VAL A 41 -2.45 -29.11 -0.44
C VAL A 41 -3.37 -30.27 -0.08
N ASP A 42 -2.81 -31.29 0.57
CA ASP A 42 -3.51 -32.43 1.15
C ASP A 42 -3.54 -32.28 2.68
N PHE A 43 -4.72 -31.99 3.23
CA PHE A 43 -4.90 -31.84 4.67
C PHE A 43 -5.05 -33.17 5.40
N GLU A 44 -5.43 -34.25 4.71
CA GLU A 44 -5.62 -35.57 5.31
C GLU A 44 -4.28 -36.24 5.56
N GLN A 45 -3.43 -36.29 4.53
CA GLN A 45 -2.06 -36.82 4.63
C GLN A 45 -1.08 -35.83 5.29
N ARG A 46 -1.54 -34.59 5.48
CA ARG A 46 -0.76 -33.45 5.93
C ARG A 46 0.46 -33.11 5.07
N LYS A 47 0.33 -33.26 3.76
CA LYS A 47 1.40 -33.05 2.78
C LYS A 47 1.04 -32.00 1.75
N ILE A 48 2.05 -31.41 1.14
CA ILE A 48 1.90 -30.52 0.00
C ILE A 48 2.75 -31.08 -1.14
N ASN A 49 2.16 -31.23 -2.32
CA ASN A 49 2.95 -31.47 -3.53
C ASN A 49 3.47 -30.12 -4.05
N GLY A 50 4.65 -29.73 -3.59
CA GLY A 50 5.26 -28.43 -3.83
C GLY A 50 6.40 -28.50 -4.84
N TRP A 51 7.03 -27.36 -5.06
CA TRP A 51 8.21 -27.19 -5.89
C TRP A 51 9.36 -26.65 -5.06
N VAL A 52 10.53 -27.25 -5.19
CA VAL A 52 11.78 -26.78 -4.59
C VAL A 52 12.73 -26.41 -5.71
N HIS A 53 13.43 -25.29 -5.56
CA HIS A 53 14.43 -24.87 -6.53
C HIS A 53 15.77 -25.51 -6.18
N ASP A 54 16.23 -26.43 -7.02
CA ASP A 54 17.47 -27.18 -6.83
C ASP A 54 18.28 -27.16 -8.13
N SER A 55 19.58 -26.88 -8.02
CA SER A 55 20.52 -26.91 -9.14
C SER A 55 20.04 -26.15 -10.39
N GLY A 56 19.39 -24.99 -10.18
CA GLY A 56 18.91 -24.11 -11.24
C GLY A 56 17.56 -24.50 -11.86
N LYS A 57 16.85 -25.49 -11.30
CA LYS A 57 15.56 -25.98 -11.81
C LYS A 57 14.54 -26.12 -10.70
N TRP A 58 13.26 -25.98 -11.04
CA TRP A 58 12.17 -26.34 -10.14
C TRP A 58 11.90 -27.85 -10.20
N VAL A 59 11.96 -28.52 -9.06
CA VAL A 59 11.70 -29.95 -8.93
C VAL A 59 10.48 -30.15 -8.03
N GLN A 60 9.52 -30.96 -8.47
CA GLN A 60 8.38 -31.32 -7.63
C GLN A 60 8.82 -32.24 -6.50
N LYS A 61 8.39 -31.94 -5.29
CA LYS A 61 8.64 -32.75 -4.10
C LYS A 61 7.41 -32.72 -3.21
N GLU A 62 7.16 -33.83 -2.56
CA GLU A 62 6.28 -33.85 -1.41
C GLU A 62 6.99 -33.14 -0.24
N ILE A 63 6.33 -32.17 0.37
CA ILE A 63 6.85 -31.37 1.48
C ILE A 63 5.85 -31.34 2.63
N GLU A 64 6.37 -31.11 3.83
CA GLU A 64 5.57 -30.80 5.01
C GLU A 64 4.94 -29.40 4.91
N PHE A 65 3.97 -29.10 5.78
CA PHE A 65 3.48 -27.73 5.91
C PHE A 65 4.60 -26.80 6.40
N PRO A 66 4.84 -25.67 5.72
CA PRO A 66 5.84 -24.70 6.15
C PRO A 66 5.40 -23.99 7.44
N GLU A 67 6.37 -23.50 8.21
CA GLU A 67 6.09 -22.71 9.41
C GLU A 67 5.53 -21.32 9.05
N VAL A 68 6.04 -20.75 7.94
CA VAL A 68 5.67 -19.43 7.43
C VAL A 68 5.26 -19.51 5.97
N ILE A 69 4.10 -18.94 5.64
CA ILE A 69 3.55 -18.84 4.30
C ILE A 69 3.60 -17.39 3.80
N ILE A 70 4.39 -17.20 2.74
CA ILE A 70 4.43 -16.00 1.93
C ILE A 70 3.27 -16.05 0.94
N ASN A 71 2.19 -15.33 1.24
CA ASN A 71 0.92 -15.46 0.54
C ASN A 71 0.74 -14.43 -0.58
N ILE A 72 1.75 -14.20 -1.43
CA ILE A 72 1.82 -13.08 -2.41
C ILE A 72 0.63 -12.90 -3.35
N SER A 73 -0.19 -13.94 -3.57
CA SER A 73 -1.39 -13.85 -4.41
C SER A 73 -2.69 -14.06 -3.64
N SER A 74 -3.77 -13.52 -4.17
CA SER A 74 -5.12 -13.74 -3.63
C SER A 74 -5.74 -15.00 -4.25
N PRO A 75 -6.57 -15.74 -3.49
CA PRO A 75 -7.34 -16.84 -4.05
C PRO A 75 -8.29 -16.32 -5.13
N ARG A 76 -8.47 -17.09 -6.20
CA ARG A 76 -9.34 -16.77 -7.34
C ARG A 76 -10.69 -17.48 -7.29
N THR A 77 -10.86 -18.47 -6.41
CA THR A 77 -12.09 -19.25 -6.29
C THR A 77 -12.46 -19.48 -4.82
N LYS A 78 -13.74 -19.79 -4.55
CA LYS A 78 -14.22 -20.14 -3.20
C LYS A 78 -13.43 -21.30 -2.58
N ARG A 79 -13.09 -22.31 -3.39
CA ARG A 79 -12.24 -23.45 -2.97
C ARG A 79 -10.87 -22.99 -2.51
N GLN A 80 -10.19 -22.13 -3.28
CA GLN A 80 -8.89 -21.58 -2.89
C GLN A 80 -8.99 -20.73 -1.61
N SER A 81 -10.06 -19.97 -1.44
CA SER A 81 -10.31 -19.22 -0.19
C SER A 81 -10.50 -20.14 1.02
N ALA A 82 -11.22 -21.25 0.87
CA ALA A 82 -11.39 -22.23 1.94
C ALA A 82 -10.05 -22.87 2.35
N ILE A 83 -9.23 -23.25 1.35
CA ILE A 83 -7.88 -23.80 1.59
C ILE A 83 -6.99 -22.77 2.28
N LYS A 84 -7.00 -21.51 1.81
CA LYS A 84 -6.26 -20.41 2.45
C LYS A 84 -6.65 -20.26 3.93
N ASN A 85 -7.93 -20.34 4.25
CA ASN A 85 -8.40 -20.18 5.63
C ASN A 85 -7.90 -21.32 6.51
N LYS A 86 -8.03 -22.59 6.06
CA LYS A 86 -7.47 -23.74 6.80
C LYS A 86 -5.96 -23.63 7.02
N LEU A 87 -5.21 -23.13 6.03
CA LEU A 87 -3.76 -22.94 6.16
C LEU A 87 -3.38 -21.92 7.23
N LYS A 88 -4.21 -20.91 7.51
CA LYS A 88 -3.94 -19.90 8.55
C LYS A 88 -3.92 -20.49 9.95
N ASP A 89 -4.62 -21.60 10.16
CA ASP A 89 -4.65 -22.31 11.45
C ASP A 89 -3.38 -23.16 11.65
N ILE A 90 -2.62 -23.40 10.57
CA ILE A 90 -1.44 -24.29 10.55
C ILE A 90 -0.15 -23.47 10.52
N ALA A 91 -0.08 -22.44 9.68
CA ALA A 91 1.14 -21.67 9.39
C ALA A 91 0.94 -20.17 9.57
N ILE A 92 2.03 -19.44 9.83
CA ILE A 92 2.02 -17.98 9.92
C ILE A 92 1.91 -17.40 8.52
N PHE A 93 1.01 -16.45 8.29
CA PHE A 93 0.92 -15.74 7.01
C PHE A 93 1.66 -14.40 7.11
N THR A 94 2.39 -14.00 6.06
CA THR A 94 3.16 -12.73 6.12
C THR A 94 2.30 -11.50 5.81
N SER A 95 1.45 -11.55 4.78
CA SER A 95 0.73 -10.38 4.30
C SER A 95 -0.76 -10.41 4.61
N TYR A 96 -1.29 -9.28 5.07
CA TYR A 96 -2.69 -9.10 5.46
C TYR A 96 -3.32 -7.84 4.84
N PRO A 97 -4.61 -7.88 4.44
CA PRO A 97 -5.27 -6.73 3.83
C PRO A 97 -5.49 -5.57 4.79
N VAL A 98 -5.13 -4.35 4.37
CA VAL A 98 -5.47 -3.12 5.11
C VAL A 98 -6.96 -2.80 5.13
N GLY A 99 -7.75 -3.35 4.20
CA GLY A 99 -9.17 -3.01 4.01
C GLY A 99 -9.42 -2.11 2.80
N ASN A 100 -10.63 -1.56 2.70
CA ASN A 100 -10.99 -0.61 1.64
C ASN A 100 -10.61 0.84 2.02
N LYS A 101 -10.73 1.78 1.08
CA LYS A 101 -10.28 3.18 1.27
C LYS A 101 -10.90 3.86 2.50
N LEU A 102 -12.21 3.72 2.70
CA LEU A 102 -12.92 4.32 3.83
C LEU A 102 -12.53 3.66 5.16
N TYR A 103 -12.34 2.34 5.17
CA TYR A 103 -11.89 1.63 6.36
C TYR A 103 -10.49 2.09 6.79
N VAL A 104 -9.55 2.23 5.84
CA VAL A 104 -8.21 2.74 6.10
C VAL A 104 -8.25 4.19 6.59
N TYR A 105 -9.06 5.04 5.96
CA TYR A 105 -9.28 6.42 6.41
C TYR A 105 -9.74 6.46 7.87
N ASN A 106 -10.80 5.72 8.21
CA ASN A 106 -11.33 5.68 9.58
C ASN A 106 -10.32 5.10 10.59
N LYS A 107 -9.52 4.10 10.20
CA LYS A 107 -8.46 3.56 11.05
C LYS A 107 -7.42 4.63 11.39
N ILE A 108 -6.95 5.38 10.39
CA ILE A 108 -5.96 6.45 10.59
C ILE A 108 -6.57 7.61 11.40
N LEU A 109 -7.81 8.00 11.09
CA LEU A 109 -8.52 9.07 11.79
C LEU A 109 -8.67 8.75 13.29
N ASN A 110 -9.15 7.55 13.62
CA ASN A 110 -9.31 7.10 14.99
C ASN A 110 -7.97 6.81 15.70
N GLY A 111 -6.88 6.67 14.95
CA GLY A 111 -5.53 6.58 15.49
C GLY A 111 -4.94 7.93 15.91
N GLU A 112 -5.61 9.04 15.55
CA GLU A 112 -5.36 10.45 15.86
C GLU A 112 -4.03 11.02 15.36
N LYS A 113 -2.92 10.31 15.61
CA LYS A 113 -1.55 10.76 15.39
C LYS A 113 -1.21 11.18 13.96
N PHE A 114 -1.87 10.58 12.98
CA PHE A 114 -1.68 10.90 11.56
C PHE A 114 -2.96 11.43 10.90
N ALA A 115 -3.96 11.82 11.70
CA ALA A 115 -5.23 12.34 11.20
C ALA A 115 -5.06 13.65 10.40
N GLU A 116 -4.10 14.50 10.79
CA GLU A 116 -3.85 15.80 10.13
C GLU A 116 -3.38 15.68 8.66
N TYR A 117 -2.82 14.51 8.29
CA TYR A 117 -2.34 14.21 6.93
C TYR A 117 -3.45 13.59 6.06
N LEU A 118 -4.63 13.30 6.62
CA LEU A 118 -5.73 12.74 5.83
C LEU A 118 -6.41 13.82 5.01
N ILE A 119 -6.69 13.50 3.75
CA ILE A 119 -7.59 14.30 2.91
C ILE A 119 -9.01 14.13 3.46
N PRO A 120 -9.75 15.21 3.80
CA PRO A 120 -11.13 15.11 4.27
C PRO A 120 -11.97 14.26 3.33
N SER A 121 -12.49 13.13 3.81
CA SER A 121 -13.13 12.14 2.97
C SER A 121 -14.43 11.64 3.57
N THR A 122 -15.43 11.40 2.72
CA THR A 122 -16.72 10.81 3.13
C THR A 122 -17.24 9.83 2.09
N GLN A 123 -18.10 8.90 2.49
CA GLN A 123 -18.84 8.06 1.55
C GLN A 123 -19.99 8.85 0.93
N ILE A 124 -20.17 8.75 -0.39
CA ILE A 124 -21.33 9.32 -1.07
C ILE A 124 -22.51 8.36 -0.90
N ASN A 125 -23.56 8.81 -0.21
CA ASN A 125 -24.79 8.04 -0.01
C ASN A 125 -25.95 8.60 -0.85
N ARG A 126 -25.91 9.89 -1.19
CA ARG A 126 -26.84 10.59 -2.07
C ARG A 126 -26.06 11.54 -2.98
N GLY A 127 -26.58 11.78 -4.17
CA GLY A 127 -25.97 12.71 -5.13
C GLY A 127 -25.79 14.12 -4.58
N GLN A 128 -26.65 14.56 -3.65
CA GLN A 128 -26.55 15.86 -2.98
C GLN A 128 -25.36 15.96 -2.01
N ASP A 129 -24.81 14.84 -1.54
CA ASP A 129 -23.73 14.85 -0.54
C ASP A 129 -22.44 15.50 -1.08
N VAL A 130 -22.31 15.69 -2.40
CA VAL A 130 -21.16 16.38 -3.02
C VAL A 130 -21.25 17.90 -2.95
N LEU A 131 -22.44 18.48 -2.82
CA LEU A 131 -22.64 19.92 -2.93
C LEU A 131 -22.01 20.70 -1.76
N PRO A 132 -22.14 20.26 -0.49
CA PRO A 132 -21.53 20.97 0.63
C PRO A 132 -20.00 21.08 0.53
N PHE A 133 -19.33 20.11 -0.09
CA PHE A 133 -17.87 20.17 -0.29
C PHE A 133 -17.45 21.34 -1.18
N PHE A 134 -18.33 21.82 -2.08
CA PHE A 134 -18.04 22.99 -2.91
C PHE A 134 -18.13 24.33 -2.17
N GLN A 135 -18.52 24.34 -0.89
CA GLN A 135 -18.43 25.54 -0.05
C GLN A 135 -16.97 25.86 0.32
N GLU A 136 -16.11 24.85 0.41
CA GLU A 136 -14.71 24.98 0.81
C GLU A 136 -13.73 24.65 -0.32
N TYR A 137 -14.11 23.76 -1.25
CA TYR A 137 -13.22 23.24 -2.28
C TYR A 137 -13.78 23.44 -3.68
N GLN A 138 -13.02 24.08 -4.58
CA GLN A 138 -13.44 24.27 -5.98
C GLN A 138 -13.51 22.97 -6.79
N LYS A 139 -12.72 21.97 -6.38
CA LYS A 139 -12.49 20.75 -7.14
C LYS A 139 -12.42 19.53 -6.24
N LEU A 140 -13.16 18.51 -6.64
CA LEU A 140 -13.37 17.28 -5.90
C LEU A 140 -12.98 16.08 -6.73
N VAL A 141 -12.68 14.97 -6.05
CA VAL A 141 -12.45 13.66 -6.63
C VAL A 141 -13.44 12.68 -6.04
N ILE A 142 -14.05 11.88 -6.90
CA ILE A 142 -14.84 10.73 -6.50
C ILE A 142 -14.12 9.45 -6.93
N LYS A 143 -13.96 8.52 -5.99
CA LYS A 143 -13.18 7.28 -6.17
C LYS A 143 -14.00 6.07 -5.70
N PRO A 144 -14.02 4.95 -6.43
CA PRO A 144 -14.65 3.73 -5.94
C PRO A 144 -13.98 3.25 -4.63
N LEU A 145 -14.77 2.80 -3.65
CA LEU A 145 -14.21 2.28 -2.39
C LEU A 145 -13.32 1.06 -2.60
N SER A 146 -13.68 0.24 -3.59
CA SER A 146 -12.94 -0.94 -4.03
C SER A 146 -12.59 -0.82 -5.51
N GLY A 147 -11.37 -1.23 -5.87
CA GLY A 147 -10.84 -1.13 -7.22
C GLY A 147 -9.36 -0.76 -7.21
N ASN A 148 -8.68 -1.11 -8.30
CA ASN A 148 -7.23 -0.90 -8.46
C ASN A 148 -6.96 0.04 -9.65
N HIS A 149 -5.74 0.58 -9.70
CA HIS A 149 -5.18 1.29 -10.87
C HIS A 149 -5.92 2.59 -11.29
N GLY A 150 -6.61 3.24 -10.36
CA GLY A 150 -7.34 4.49 -10.65
C GLY A 150 -8.58 4.31 -11.55
N ASN A 151 -9.05 3.08 -11.75
CA ASN A 151 -10.26 2.81 -12.52
C ASN A 151 -11.50 3.37 -11.81
N GLY A 152 -12.25 4.21 -12.52
CA GLY A 152 -13.46 4.84 -11.98
C GLY A 152 -13.24 6.11 -11.17
N VAL A 153 -12.01 6.63 -11.11
CA VAL A 153 -11.72 7.92 -10.51
C VAL A 153 -12.24 9.01 -11.44
N MET A 154 -13.11 9.87 -10.91
CA MET A 154 -13.64 11.03 -11.63
C MET A 154 -13.37 12.30 -10.84
N PHE A 155 -13.30 13.42 -11.55
CA PHE A 155 -13.11 14.75 -10.99
C PHE A 155 -14.35 15.59 -11.23
N ILE A 156 -14.73 16.40 -10.25
CA ILE A 156 -15.82 17.36 -10.39
C ILE A 156 -15.26 18.73 -10.04
N GLU A 157 -15.41 19.69 -10.92
CA GLU A 157 -14.96 21.07 -10.74
C GLU A 157 -16.14 22.02 -10.88
N LYS A 158 -16.32 22.91 -9.89
CA LYS A 158 -17.36 23.95 -9.96
C LYS A 158 -16.88 25.05 -10.92
N ILE A 159 -17.67 25.33 -11.96
CA ILE A 159 -17.38 26.35 -12.98
C ILE A 159 -18.13 27.64 -12.67
N SER A 160 -19.37 27.52 -12.17
CA SER A 160 -20.18 28.61 -11.63
C SER A 160 -21.19 28.06 -10.63
N ASP A 161 -22.07 28.88 -10.06
CA ASP A 161 -22.99 28.47 -9.00
C ASP A 161 -23.88 27.28 -9.36
N ASP A 162 -24.30 27.18 -10.61
CA ASP A 162 -25.10 26.08 -11.14
C ASP A 162 -24.43 25.45 -12.37
N SER A 163 -23.11 25.28 -12.35
CA SER A 163 -22.40 24.62 -13.44
C SER A 163 -21.19 23.86 -12.93
N TYR A 164 -21.13 22.56 -13.25
CA TYR A 164 -20.11 21.65 -12.77
C TYR A 164 -19.53 20.83 -13.92
N GLN A 165 -18.22 20.81 -14.05
CA GLN A 165 -17.52 19.96 -15.01
C GLN A 165 -17.14 18.63 -14.36
N LEU A 166 -17.72 17.53 -14.85
CA LEU A 166 -17.30 16.17 -14.55
C LEU A 166 -16.25 15.72 -15.57
N THR A 167 -15.12 15.21 -15.08
CA THR A 167 -14.08 14.58 -15.91
C THR A 167 -13.95 13.09 -15.55
N ASP A 168 -14.13 12.22 -16.54
CA ASP A 168 -13.87 10.78 -16.46
C ASP A 168 -12.87 10.36 -17.55
N GLY A 169 -11.63 10.11 -17.16
CA GLY A 169 -10.54 9.88 -18.12
C GLY A 169 -10.32 11.10 -19.01
N THR A 170 -10.55 10.95 -20.32
CA THR A 170 -10.47 12.03 -21.31
C THR A 170 -11.82 12.70 -21.58
N VAL A 171 -12.92 12.12 -21.08
CA VAL A 171 -14.27 12.63 -21.31
C VAL A 171 -14.58 13.73 -20.30
N LYS A 172 -14.97 14.89 -20.80
CA LYS A 172 -15.45 16.02 -20.00
C LYS A 172 -16.92 16.29 -20.31
N LYS A 173 -17.73 16.49 -19.28
CA LYS A 173 -19.16 16.82 -19.40
C LYS A 173 -19.51 17.92 -18.41
N ILE A 174 -20.31 18.88 -18.86
CA ILE A 174 -20.83 19.94 -18.01
C ILE A 174 -22.25 19.55 -17.57
N TYR A 175 -22.51 19.67 -16.28
CA TYR A 175 -23.80 19.40 -15.67
C TYR A 175 -24.29 20.62 -14.90
N LYS A 176 -25.60 20.87 -15.02
CA LYS A 176 -26.35 21.64 -14.02
C LYS A 176 -26.44 20.85 -12.71
N GLU A 177 -26.64 21.52 -11.58
CA GLU A 177 -26.62 20.87 -10.26
C GLU A 177 -27.57 19.66 -10.18
N LYS A 178 -28.83 19.83 -10.63
CA LYS A 178 -29.84 18.75 -10.63
C LYS A 178 -29.39 17.54 -11.44
N LEU A 179 -28.78 17.74 -12.61
CA LEU A 179 -28.33 16.64 -13.45
C LEU A 179 -27.06 15.98 -12.89
N LEU A 180 -26.17 16.74 -12.25
CA LEU A 180 -25.01 16.20 -11.56
C LEU A 180 -25.44 15.26 -10.44
N THR A 181 -26.36 15.69 -9.58
CA THR A 181 -26.84 14.87 -8.46
C THR A 181 -27.57 13.61 -8.95
N VAL A 182 -28.35 13.69 -10.04
CA VAL A 182 -28.98 12.52 -10.69
C VAL A 182 -27.92 11.55 -11.24
N PHE A 183 -26.90 12.07 -11.91
CA PHE A 183 -25.78 11.26 -12.41
C PHE A 183 -25.09 10.52 -11.27
N ILE A 184 -24.75 11.22 -10.18
CA ILE A 184 -24.09 10.63 -9.01
C ILE A 184 -24.99 9.59 -8.34
N ASN A 185 -26.30 9.86 -8.22
CA ASN A 185 -27.26 8.89 -7.68
C ASN A 185 -27.27 7.59 -8.49
N ARG A 186 -27.22 7.67 -9.82
CA ARG A 186 -27.10 6.47 -10.68
C ARG A 186 -25.78 5.76 -10.44
N LEU A 187 -24.70 6.52 -10.34
CA LEU A 187 -23.35 6.00 -10.14
C LEU A 187 -23.21 5.20 -8.83
N ILE A 188 -23.74 5.73 -7.72
CA ILE A 188 -23.64 5.09 -6.41
C ILE A 188 -24.55 3.86 -6.24
N ARG A 189 -25.56 3.70 -7.11
CA ARG A 189 -26.38 2.47 -7.17
C ARG A 189 -25.59 1.27 -7.71
N GLU A 190 -24.60 1.51 -8.57
CA GLU A 190 -23.78 0.44 -9.16
C GLU A 190 -22.65 0.01 -8.23
N ARG A 191 -22.02 0.96 -7.51
CA ARG A 191 -20.96 0.69 -6.54
C ARG A 191 -20.77 1.85 -5.58
N LYS A 192 -20.16 1.59 -4.41
CA LYS A 192 -19.86 2.62 -3.41
C LYS A 192 -18.69 3.52 -3.82
N TYR A 193 -18.81 4.83 -3.54
CA TYR A 193 -17.78 5.83 -3.81
C TYR A 193 -17.40 6.62 -2.56
N LEU A 194 -16.13 7.00 -2.50
CA LEU A 194 -15.57 8.03 -1.63
C LEU A 194 -15.58 9.37 -2.36
N LEU A 195 -15.95 10.42 -1.66
CA LEU A 195 -15.76 11.82 -2.04
C LEU A 195 -14.61 12.41 -1.22
N GLN A 196 -13.75 13.18 -1.88
CA GLN A 196 -12.66 13.89 -1.26
C GLN A 196 -12.33 15.17 -2.06
N PRO A 197 -11.75 16.21 -1.44
CA PRO A 197 -11.07 17.29 -2.15
C PRO A 197 -10.02 16.77 -3.12
N PHE A 198 -9.83 17.51 -4.21
CA PHE A 198 -8.68 17.33 -5.07
C PHE A 198 -7.49 18.11 -4.50
N ILE A 199 -6.52 17.37 -3.96
CA ILE A 199 -5.25 17.95 -3.55
C ILE A 199 -4.37 18.06 -4.79
N GLU A 200 -3.97 19.29 -5.12
CA GLU A 200 -3.14 19.57 -6.27
C GLU A 200 -1.65 19.48 -5.90
N CYS A 201 -0.98 18.46 -6.44
CA CYS A 201 0.47 18.30 -6.36
C CYS A 201 1.03 18.35 -7.77
N LYS A 202 1.68 19.47 -8.13
CA LYS A 202 2.18 19.74 -9.49
C LYS A 202 3.65 20.07 -9.47
N THR A 203 4.37 19.56 -10.46
CA THR A 203 5.73 19.99 -10.76
C THR A 203 5.74 21.41 -11.34
N ARG A 204 6.92 22.04 -11.41
CA ARG A 204 7.14 23.32 -12.09
C ARG A 204 6.73 23.28 -13.55
N ALA A 205 6.87 22.12 -14.19
CA ALA A 205 6.40 21.86 -15.56
C ALA A 205 4.88 21.61 -15.66
N GLY A 206 4.13 21.71 -14.56
CA GLY A 206 2.67 21.53 -14.53
C GLY A 206 2.19 20.07 -14.53
N LEU A 207 3.08 19.09 -14.33
CA LEU A 207 2.73 17.67 -14.29
C LEU A 207 2.28 17.27 -12.89
N THR A 208 1.25 16.43 -12.78
CA THR A 208 0.82 15.90 -11.49
C THR A 208 1.84 14.90 -10.97
N TYR A 209 2.16 14.97 -9.68
CA TYR A 209 3.02 13.99 -9.02
C TYR A 209 2.48 13.53 -7.66
N ASP A 210 3.02 12.41 -7.20
CA ASP A 210 2.95 11.96 -5.81
C ASP A 210 4.21 11.14 -5.50
N PHE A 211 4.44 10.79 -4.24
CA PHE A 211 5.50 9.89 -3.81
C PHE A 211 4.93 8.55 -3.38
N ARG A 212 5.55 7.47 -3.85
CA ARG A 212 5.41 6.14 -3.25
C ARG A 212 6.49 5.97 -2.19
N LEU A 213 6.07 5.81 -0.94
CA LEU A 213 6.93 5.38 0.17
C LEU A 213 6.76 3.87 0.33
N HIS A 214 7.80 3.11 -0.02
CA HIS A 214 7.78 1.66 0.08
C HIS A 214 8.60 1.19 1.27
N VAL A 215 7.94 0.60 2.27
CA VAL A 215 8.55 0.12 3.51
C VAL A 215 8.29 -1.36 3.72
N GLN A 216 9.23 -2.04 4.37
CA GLN A 216 9.17 -3.48 4.65
C GLN A 216 9.72 -3.80 6.02
N LYS A 217 9.21 -4.87 6.62
CA LYS A 217 9.86 -5.46 7.78
C LYS A 217 11.05 -6.30 7.39
N ILE A 218 12.08 -6.25 8.23
CA ILE A 218 13.33 -7.00 8.07
C ILE A 218 13.47 -8.06 9.17
N GLY A 219 14.63 -8.73 9.24
CA GLY A 219 14.88 -9.86 10.14
C GLY A 219 14.82 -9.58 11.65
N ASN A 220 14.68 -8.33 12.07
CA ASN A 220 14.42 -7.97 13.48
C ASN A 220 12.94 -7.60 13.75
N GLY A 221 12.09 -7.62 12.72
CA GLY A 221 10.68 -7.24 12.78
C GLY A 221 10.40 -5.73 12.76
N GLU A 222 11.42 -4.90 12.59
CA GLU A 222 11.30 -3.45 12.46
C GLU A 222 11.07 -3.03 11.01
N TRP A 223 10.49 -1.84 10.83
CA TRP A 223 10.26 -1.24 9.52
C TRP A 223 11.53 -0.60 8.97
N GLU A 224 11.84 -0.88 7.70
CA GLU A 224 12.89 -0.22 6.94
C GLU A 224 12.30 0.33 5.63
N ILE A 225 12.89 1.42 5.13
CA ILE A 225 12.58 1.97 3.81
C ILE A 225 13.23 1.07 2.77
N ASN A 226 12.42 0.42 1.94
CA ASN A 226 12.92 -0.26 0.74
C ASN A 226 13.24 0.79 -0.33
N LEU A 227 12.27 1.68 -0.62
CA LEU A 227 12.44 2.69 -1.65
C LEU A 227 11.41 3.82 -1.52
N ILE A 228 11.85 5.06 -1.73
CA ILE A 228 10.97 6.20 -1.96
C ILE A 228 11.18 6.69 -3.39
N TYR A 229 10.09 6.95 -4.12
CA TYR A 229 10.19 7.47 -5.48
C TYR A 229 8.98 8.32 -5.89
N PRO A 230 9.18 9.38 -6.68
CA PRO A 230 8.09 10.12 -7.28
C PRO A 230 7.44 9.32 -8.42
N ARG A 231 6.13 9.46 -8.54
CA ARG A 231 5.33 9.04 -9.70
C ARG A 231 4.81 10.30 -10.37
N ILE A 232 5.10 10.48 -11.65
CA ILE A 232 4.81 11.70 -12.41
C ILE A 232 3.90 11.35 -13.58
N SER A 233 2.86 12.15 -13.82
CA SER A 233 1.95 11.95 -14.96
C SER A 233 2.68 12.19 -16.29
N GLY A 234 2.60 11.25 -17.24
CA GLY A 234 3.26 11.35 -18.54
C GLY A 234 2.63 12.29 -19.57
N ASN A 235 1.48 12.92 -19.25
CA ASN A 235 0.81 14.02 -19.96
C ASN A 235 -0.04 14.76 -18.90
N SER A 236 -0.62 15.94 -19.19
CA SER A 236 -1.51 16.77 -18.34
C SER A 236 -2.81 16.10 -17.87
N LYS A 237 -2.69 14.85 -17.42
CA LYS A 237 -3.67 14.00 -16.78
C LYS A 237 -3.64 14.32 -15.30
N MET A 238 -4.83 14.39 -14.71
CA MET A 238 -5.05 14.66 -13.29
C MET A 238 -4.58 13.54 -12.34
N ILE A 239 -3.94 12.49 -12.87
CA ILE A 239 -3.54 11.29 -12.11
C ILE A 239 -2.13 10.87 -12.56
N SER A 240 -1.22 10.77 -11.59
CA SER A 240 0.20 10.36 -11.68
C SER A 240 0.43 8.84 -11.71
N ASN A 241 -0.62 8.02 -11.57
CA ASN A 241 -0.51 6.57 -11.45
C ASN A 241 0.23 5.96 -12.65
N ILE A 242 1.32 5.22 -12.37
CA ILE A 242 2.18 4.56 -13.36
C ILE A 242 1.36 3.68 -14.33
N ASN A 243 0.33 2.99 -13.82
CA ASN A 243 -0.51 2.13 -14.65
C ASN A 243 -1.40 2.88 -15.65
N ARG A 244 -1.42 4.23 -15.61
CA ARG A 244 -2.15 5.11 -16.53
C ARG A 244 -1.22 5.96 -17.41
N GLY A 245 0.03 5.52 -17.56
CA GLY A 245 1.06 6.20 -18.35
C GLY A 245 1.83 7.25 -17.56
N GLY A 246 1.81 7.18 -16.23
CA GLY A 246 2.80 7.88 -15.41
C GLY A 246 4.15 7.14 -15.44
N TYR A 247 5.22 7.85 -15.08
CA TYR A 247 6.56 7.27 -14.98
C TYR A 247 7.11 7.44 -13.57
N ARG A 248 8.06 6.57 -13.22
CA ARG A 248 8.81 6.64 -11.97
C ARG A 248 10.04 7.52 -12.22
N GLY A 249 10.22 8.53 -11.38
CA GLY A 249 11.46 9.31 -11.32
C GLY A 249 12.41 8.78 -10.26
N GLU A 250 13.65 9.28 -10.29
CA GLU A 250 14.60 9.14 -9.19
C GLU A 250 14.34 10.24 -8.15
N LEU A 251 14.39 9.88 -6.86
CA LEU A 251 13.96 10.77 -5.78
C LEU A 251 14.82 12.03 -5.70
N VAL A 252 16.14 11.88 -5.62
CA VAL A 252 17.05 13.02 -5.38
C VAL A 252 17.00 14.04 -6.53
N PRO A 253 17.14 13.66 -7.82
CA PRO A 253 17.02 14.61 -8.92
C PRO A 253 15.66 15.31 -8.96
N PHE A 254 14.57 14.58 -8.69
CA PHE A 254 13.24 15.17 -8.61
C PHE A 254 13.13 16.20 -7.49
N LEU A 255 13.64 15.89 -6.30
CA LEU A 255 13.58 16.81 -5.18
C LEU A 255 14.41 18.08 -5.43
N ILE A 256 15.59 17.95 -6.05
CA ILE A 256 16.42 19.10 -6.45
C ILE A 256 15.64 19.99 -7.43
N GLU A 257 15.05 19.41 -8.47
CA GLU A 257 14.30 20.16 -9.48
C GLU A 257 13.07 20.88 -8.88
N GLU A 258 12.26 20.16 -8.10
CA GLU A 258 10.96 20.67 -7.66
C GLU A 258 11.03 21.49 -6.36
N PHE A 259 11.97 21.15 -5.46
CA PHE A 259 12.09 21.75 -4.12
C PHE A 259 13.38 22.56 -3.92
N GLY A 260 14.33 22.52 -4.84
CA GLY A 260 15.54 23.36 -4.80
C GLY A 260 16.34 23.17 -3.51
N ASN A 261 16.56 24.25 -2.78
CA ASN A 261 17.34 24.21 -1.53
C ASN A 261 16.71 23.35 -0.45
N GLU A 262 15.40 23.12 -0.49
CA GLU A 262 14.66 22.32 0.52
C GLU A 262 14.72 20.81 0.26
N HIS A 263 15.45 20.36 -0.78
CA HIS A 263 15.42 18.96 -1.22
C HIS A 263 15.87 17.96 -0.14
N LEU A 264 16.81 18.35 0.74
CA LEU A 264 17.27 17.50 1.84
C LEU A 264 16.23 17.41 2.95
N GLU A 265 15.63 18.53 3.34
CA GLU A 265 14.58 18.55 4.36
C GLU A 265 13.35 17.76 3.91
N ILE A 266 12.96 17.88 2.64
CA ILE A 266 11.84 17.11 2.08
C ILE A 266 12.17 15.62 2.00
N LYS A 267 13.41 15.26 1.65
CA LYS A 267 13.84 13.85 1.68
C LYS A 267 13.74 13.29 3.10
N GLU A 268 14.27 13.99 4.09
CA GLU A 268 14.20 13.58 5.49
C GLU A 268 12.76 13.51 6.00
N LEU A 269 11.91 14.47 5.63
CA LEU A 269 10.48 14.45 5.93
C LEU A 269 9.82 13.16 5.41
N LEU A 270 10.03 12.81 4.14
CA LEU A 270 9.45 11.61 3.53
C LEU A 270 9.96 10.33 4.20
N GLU A 271 11.25 10.26 4.54
CA GLU A 271 11.87 9.11 5.20
C GLU A 271 11.34 8.92 6.63
N GLN A 272 11.33 10.00 7.42
CA GLN A 272 10.82 9.98 8.79
C GLN A 272 9.32 9.67 8.81
N PHE A 273 8.54 10.28 7.91
CA PHE A 273 7.12 10.02 7.77
C PHE A 273 6.86 8.55 7.42
N ALA A 274 7.59 7.97 6.46
CA ALA A 274 7.42 6.57 6.05
C ALA A 274 7.55 5.60 7.24
N LEU A 275 8.61 5.77 8.04
CA LEU A 275 8.90 4.90 9.18
C LEU A 275 7.94 5.14 10.35
N ALA A 276 7.68 6.41 10.70
CA ALA A 276 6.78 6.76 11.79
C ALA A 276 5.33 6.35 11.50
N PHE A 277 4.86 6.58 10.26
CA PHE A 277 3.52 6.20 9.82
C PHE A 277 3.38 4.68 9.82
N SER A 278 4.28 3.94 9.18
CA SER A 278 4.18 2.47 9.11
C SER A 278 4.21 1.82 10.49
N THR A 279 5.06 2.32 11.39
CA THR A 279 5.13 1.85 12.78
C THR A 279 3.81 2.07 13.51
N HIS A 280 3.20 3.26 13.40
CA HIS A 280 1.91 3.53 14.03
C HIS A 280 0.76 2.79 13.36
N PHE A 281 0.72 2.77 12.03
CA PHE A 281 -0.34 2.13 11.24
C PHE A 281 -0.42 0.63 11.55
N ASP A 282 0.72 -0.04 11.72
CA ASP A 282 0.81 -1.44 12.14
C ASP A 282 0.18 -1.71 13.52
N THR A 283 0.10 -0.70 14.41
CA THR A 283 -0.58 -0.83 15.73
C THR A 283 -2.09 -0.67 15.66
N LEU A 284 -2.64 -0.23 14.52
CA LEU A 284 -4.08 -0.03 14.35
C LEU A 284 -4.82 -1.34 14.00
N TYR A 285 -4.10 -2.44 13.88
CA TYR A 285 -4.59 -3.75 13.45
C TYR A 285 -4.16 -4.84 14.43
N ASP A 286 -4.97 -5.89 14.53
CA ASP A 286 -4.67 -7.06 15.39
C ASP A 286 -3.63 -8.01 14.77
N HIS A 287 -3.24 -7.74 13.53
CA HIS A 287 -2.21 -8.46 12.81
C HIS A 287 -1.07 -7.52 12.45
N ARG A 288 0.06 -8.09 12.02
CA ARG A 288 1.25 -7.35 11.65
C ARG A 288 1.43 -7.40 10.14
N PHE A 289 1.66 -6.25 9.52
CA PHE A 289 1.99 -6.18 8.09
C PHE A 289 3.46 -6.52 7.85
N ASP A 290 3.78 -7.02 6.65
CA ASP A 290 5.14 -7.30 6.18
C ASP A 290 5.69 -6.20 5.26
N GLU A 291 4.82 -5.57 4.48
CA GLU A 291 5.16 -4.55 3.48
C GLU A 291 4.02 -3.53 3.35
N LEU A 292 4.35 -2.25 3.19
CA LEU A 292 3.39 -1.17 2.91
C LEU A 292 3.92 -0.27 1.79
N GLY A 293 3.03 0.09 0.86
CA GLY A 293 3.22 1.23 -0.05
C GLY A 293 2.28 2.35 0.31
N ILE A 294 2.84 3.46 0.75
CA ILE A 294 2.11 4.64 1.17
C ILE A 294 2.22 5.66 0.04
N ASP A 295 1.10 6.05 -0.53
CA ASP A 295 1.03 7.07 -1.58
C ASP A 295 0.79 8.41 -0.88
N VAL A 296 1.72 9.35 -1.02
CA VAL A 296 1.61 10.69 -0.40
C VAL A 296 1.84 11.79 -1.43
N GLY A 297 1.19 12.94 -1.25
CA GLY A 297 1.43 14.15 -2.03
C GLY A 297 1.97 15.27 -1.14
N ILE A 298 2.74 16.19 -1.72
CA ILE A 298 3.08 17.47 -1.10
C ILE A 298 2.45 18.56 -1.95
N ASP A 299 1.59 19.38 -1.35
CA ASP A 299 0.94 20.48 -2.07
C ASP A 299 1.84 21.73 -2.18
N LYS A 300 1.30 22.78 -2.80
CA LYS A 300 1.98 24.06 -2.97
C LYS A 300 2.35 24.74 -1.64
N ASP A 301 1.59 24.45 -0.57
CA ASP A 301 1.76 25.02 0.76
C ASP A 301 2.64 24.10 1.64
N ARG A 302 3.34 23.14 1.01
CA ARG A 302 4.28 22.20 1.64
C ARG A 302 3.61 21.24 2.62
N LYS A 303 2.28 21.13 2.60
CA LYS A 303 1.56 20.16 3.42
C LYS A 303 1.63 18.78 2.78
N LEU A 304 2.00 17.79 3.59
CA LEU A 304 1.98 16.38 3.21
C LEU A 304 0.57 15.80 3.39
N TRP A 305 0.12 15.04 2.40
CA TRP A 305 -1.20 14.41 2.36
C TRP A 305 -1.09 12.92 2.06
N ILE A 306 -1.79 12.08 2.82
CA ILE A 306 -1.92 10.64 2.55
C ILE A 306 -3.01 10.44 1.49
N PHE A 307 -2.64 9.85 0.36
CA PHE A 307 -3.57 9.54 -0.73
C PHE A 307 -4.10 8.10 -0.64
N GLU A 308 -3.25 7.12 -0.35
CA GLU A 308 -3.62 5.70 -0.26
C GLU A 308 -2.56 4.90 0.53
N VAL A 309 -2.98 3.80 1.16
CA VAL A 309 -2.09 2.83 1.81
C VAL A 309 -2.34 1.44 1.23
N ASN A 310 -1.28 0.75 0.82
CA ASN A 310 -1.35 -0.53 0.12
C ASN A 310 -0.50 -1.60 0.83
N TRP A 311 -1.08 -2.76 1.17
CA TRP A 311 -0.39 -3.90 1.82
C TRP A 311 0.34 -4.87 0.88
N ARG A 312 0.22 -4.66 -0.44
CA ARG A 312 0.94 -5.41 -1.49
C ARG A 312 1.30 -4.46 -2.62
N PRO A 313 2.19 -3.49 -2.38
CA PRO A 313 2.51 -2.44 -3.34
C PRO A 313 3.15 -2.94 -4.64
N GLY A 314 3.60 -4.20 -4.67
CA GLY A 314 4.18 -4.85 -5.83
C GLY A 314 5.69 -4.66 -5.91
N SER A 315 6.36 -5.61 -6.57
CA SER A 315 7.82 -5.73 -6.58
C SER A 315 8.39 -5.87 -7.99
N LYS A 316 7.67 -5.43 -9.02
CA LYS A 316 8.11 -5.58 -10.42
C LYS A 316 9.47 -4.87 -10.60
N HIS A 317 10.46 -5.59 -11.12
CA HIS A 317 11.85 -5.12 -11.28
C HIS A 317 12.62 -4.93 -9.96
N ARG A 318 12.08 -5.41 -8.84
CA ARG A 318 12.69 -5.33 -7.50
C ARG A 318 12.42 -6.60 -6.68
N GLU A 319 12.23 -7.73 -7.36
CA GLU A 319 11.84 -8.99 -6.74
C GLU A 319 12.90 -9.46 -5.74
N PHE A 320 14.18 -9.31 -6.07
CA PHE A 320 15.32 -9.66 -5.21
C PHE A 320 15.41 -8.77 -3.97
N GLU A 321 15.29 -7.44 -4.12
CA GLU A 321 15.35 -6.52 -2.98
C GLU A 321 14.21 -6.69 -1.98
N VAL A 322 13.04 -7.09 -2.47
CA VAL A 322 11.91 -7.47 -1.61
C VAL A 322 12.18 -8.81 -0.92
N ALA A 323 12.76 -9.79 -1.62
CA ALA A 323 13.11 -11.09 -1.04
C ALA A 323 14.16 -10.97 0.08
N LYS A 324 15.21 -10.15 -0.13
CA LYS A 324 16.28 -9.87 0.85
C LYS A 324 15.78 -9.33 2.19
N ARG A 325 14.59 -8.72 2.21
CA ARG A 325 13.96 -8.22 3.44
C ARG A 325 12.95 -9.23 3.99
N LEU A 326 12.10 -9.76 3.12
CA LEU A 326 11.00 -10.63 3.53
C LEU A 326 11.46 -12.01 4.01
N ILE A 327 12.51 -12.61 3.42
CA ILE A 327 13.01 -13.92 3.90
C ILE A 327 13.55 -13.82 5.33
N PRO A 328 14.46 -12.88 5.68
CA PRO A 328 14.86 -12.68 7.07
C PRO A 328 13.66 -12.40 8.01
N TYR A 329 12.67 -11.63 7.56
CA TYR A 329 11.46 -11.42 8.36
C TYR A 329 10.64 -12.71 8.56
N CYS A 330 10.59 -13.62 7.59
CA CYS A 330 9.97 -14.94 7.78
C CYS A 330 10.71 -15.77 8.83
N ILE A 331 12.05 -15.75 8.82
CA ILE A 331 12.87 -16.43 9.83
C ILE A 331 12.58 -15.87 11.22
N TYR A 332 12.51 -14.55 11.34
CA TYR A 332 12.08 -13.87 12.57
C TYR A 332 10.71 -14.36 13.06
N LEU A 333 9.72 -14.43 12.18
CA LEU A 333 8.37 -14.90 12.53
C LEU A 333 8.37 -16.36 13.01
N ALA A 334 9.10 -17.24 12.33
CA ALA A 334 9.23 -18.64 12.72
C ALA A 334 9.85 -18.77 14.12
N ASN A 335 10.97 -18.08 14.36
CA ASN A 335 11.67 -18.12 15.65
C ASN A 335 10.81 -17.58 16.80
N ARG A 336 10.01 -16.52 16.58
CA ARG A 336 9.10 -16.00 17.61
C ARG A 336 7.98 -16.95 17.99
N ARG A 337 7.48 -17.76 17.05
CA ARG A 337 6.43 -18.76 17.32
C ARG A 337 6.96 -19.92 18.17
N SER A 338 8.22 -20.26 17.98
CA SER A 338 8.90 -21.35 18.69
C SER A 338 9.33 -20.95 20.12
N ASP A 339 9.39 -19.66 20.43
CA ASP A 339 9.72 -19.15 21.77
C ASP A 339 8.54 -19.34 22.76
N PRO A 340 8.69 -20.20 23.79
CA PRO A 340 7.62 -20.48 24.77
C PRO A 340 7.17 -19.24 25.54
N SER A 341 8.05 -18.24 25.69
CA SER A 341 7.78 -17.02 26.45
C SER A 341 6.79 -16.07 25.77
N ASN A 342 6.51 -16.29 24.48
CA ASN A 342 5.61 -15.50 23.63
C ASN A 342 4.23 -16.15 23.43
N LYS A 343 3.97 -17.38 23.91
CA LYS A 343 2.64 -18.00 23.82
C LYS A 343 1.61 -17.19 24.63
N GLY A 344 0.63 -16.59 23.95
CA GLY A 344 -0.46 -15.83 24.57
C GLY A 344 -0.14 -14.36 24.88
N LYS A 345 1.06 -13.86 24.56
CA LYS A 345 1.39 -12.44 24.72
C LYS A 345 1.13 -11.69 23.41
N SER A 346 0.40 -10.58 23.50
CA SER A 346 0.44 -9.56 22.45
C SER A 346 1.90 -9.10 22.27
N PRO A 347 2.36 -8.90 21.03
CA PRO A 347 3.76 -8.56 20.78
C PRO A 347 4.13 -7.28 21.55
N PRO A 348 5.36 -7.18 22.07
CA PRO A 348 5.79 -6.03 22.85
C PRO A 348 5.58 -4.76 22.04
N LYS A 349 5.03 -3.73 22.70
CA LYS A 349 5.02 -2.36 22.18
C LYS A 349 6.49 -1.98 21.96
N LEU A 350 6.95 -1.96 20.70
CA LEU A 350 8.29 -1.50 20.39
C LEU A 350 8.40 -0.02 20.77
N PHE A 351 9.26 0.28 21.74
CA PHE A 351 9.85 1.60 21.95
C PHE A 351 11.26 1.56 21.36
N PRO A 352 11.48 2.29 20.26
CA PRO A 352 12.35 3.45 20.38
C PRO A 352 11.71 4.66 19.67
N PHE A 353 10.53 5.08 20.14
CA PHE A 353 9.74 6.14 19.51
C PHE A 353 10.23 7.57 19.85
N LEU A 354 11.01 7.73 20.92
CA LEU A 354 11.47 9.04 21.40
C LEU A 354 12.49 9.72 20.46
N LYS A 355 13.27 8.95 19.68
CA LYS A 355 14.32 9.53 18.81
C LYS A 355 13.72 10.24 17.58
N TYR A 356 12.58 9.76 17.08
CA TYR A 356 11.93 10.32 15.88
C TYR A 356 10.94 11.45 16.20
N LEU A 357 10.27 11.41 17.36
CA LEU A 357 9.31 12.46 17.78
C LEU A 357 9.95 13.82 18.01
N LEU A 358 11.13 13.85 18.63
CA LEU A 358 11.82 15.10 18.97
C LEU A 358 12.35 15.81 17.71
N SER A 359 12.80 15.03 16.71
CA SER A 359 13.18 15.53 15.37
C SER A 359 11.97 16.12 14.65
N PHE A 360 10.86 15.37 14.57
CA PHE A 360 9.70 15.72 13.74
C PHE A 360 8.95 16.96 14.24
N LYS A 361 8.79 17.12 15.57
CA LYS A 361 8.19 18.35 16.14
C LYS A 361 9.07 19.58 15.94
N SER A 362 10.40 19.43 15.95
CA SER A 362 11.32 20.55 15.73
C SER A 362 11.31 21.05 14.28
N LEU A 363 11.17 20.14 13.31
CA LEU A 363 11.08 20.50 11.89
C LEU A 363 9.77 21.24 11.58
N ILE A 364 8.65 20.79 12.16
CA ILE A 364 7.33 21.42 12.00
C ILE A 364 7.25 22.77 12.73
N TYR A 365 7.84 22.90 13.92
CA TYR A 365 7.85 24.16 14.67
C TYR A 365 8.62 25.27 13.94
N ASN A 366 9.66 24.92 13.18
CA ASN A 366 10.39 25.89 12.36
C ASN A 366 9.61 26.34 11.12
N TYR A 367 8.58 25.57 10.71
CA TYR A 367 7.77 25.85 9.52
C TYR A 367 6.59 26.79 9.81
N THR A 368 6.04 26.79 11.02
CA THR A 368 4.90 27.66 11.41
C THR A 368 5.30 29.06 11.89
N LYS A 369 6.60 29.36 12.02
CA LYS A 369 7.10 30.67 12.49
C LYS A 369 7.78 31.54 11.42
N LYS A 370 7.84 31.08 10.16
CA LYS A 370 8.50 31.83 9.08
C LYS A 370 7.56 32.58 8.13
N TYR A 371 6.27 32.69 8.46
CA TYR A 371 5.31 33.59 7.82
C TYR A 371 4.41 34.24 8.86
#